data_AF-A0AA49JX31-F1
#
_entry.id   AF-A0AA49JX31-F1
#
_cell.length_a   1.000
_cell.length_b   1.000
_cell.length_c   1.000
_cell.angle_alpha   90.00
_cell.angle_beta   90.00
_cell.angle_gamma   90.00
#
_symmetry.space_group_name_H-M   'P 1'
#
loop_
_entity.id
_entity.type
_entity.pdbx_description
1 polymer ?
#
loop_
_entity_poly.entity_id
_entity_poly.type
_entity_poly.pdbx_seq_one_letter_code
_entity_poly.pdbx_strand_id
1 'polypeptide(L)'
;MSIRVSRHAVYLLALLGLSACLPQPVEWAEETRRRDGIVAESSVLVLDADAADGVQLVPQWTPPAWPEEPSACTATRRATRALGEEAYASWFTVRADSSVLLRVARSDDGGHTWQPAVTADSLDVGRAGCARPVPYIAADSLNGYVHLVYFLDAREGAGVFFTHTMERGALFHEPVPIVYGDRPSQAAVASRGDTVIVAYEDPNSRLPRLGLALSRVQGHIFEHRIPASDETGEARTPRVALRGTQLVVAWTATSRGGTSPRTAIRAGTLTW
;
A
#
# COMPACT_ATOMS: atom_id res chain seq x y z
N MET A 1 27.87 -79.75 13.66
CA MET A 1 28.93 -78.76 13.40
C MET A 1 28.27 -77.47 12.91
N SER A 2 28.31 -76.44 13.78
CA SER A 2 28.26 -74.99 13.55
C SER A 2 27.25 -74.28 12.60
N ILE A 3 26.28 -73.57 13.23
CA ILE A 3 25.91 -72.12 13.14
C ILE A 3 25.83 -71.41 11.76
N ARG A 4 24.68 -70.76 11.45
CA ARG A 4 24.51 -69.27 11.43
C ARG A 4 23.09 -68.79 11.06
N VAL A 5 22.60 -67.86 11.88
CA VAL A 5 21.42 -67.01 11.70
C VAL A 5 21.80 -65.78 10.86
N SER A 6 20.91 -65.33 9.97
CA SER A 6 20.87 -63.98 9.37
C SER A 6 19.39 -63.74 9.04
N ARG A 7 18.59 -62.88 9.71
CA ARG A 7 18.66 -61.43 9.92
C ARG A 7 19.12 -60.70 8.67
N HIS A 8 18.18 -60.09 7.93
CA HIS A 8 18.22 -58.74 7.30
C HIS A 8 16.78 -58.39 6.87
N ALA A 9 16.04 -57.59 7.64
CA ALA A 9 16.08 -56.12 7.71
C ALA A 9 15.20 -55.48 6.63
N VAL A 10 13.95 -55.23 7.04
CA VAL A 10 12.99 -54.31 6.41
C VAL A 10 13.61 -52.91 6.41
N TYR A 11 13.79 -52.31 5.24
CA TYR A 11 14.06 -50.88 5.11
C TYR A 11 12.84 -50.20 4.48
N LEU A 12 11.91 -49.78 5.34
CA LEU A 12 10.99 -48.70 5.01
C LEU A 12 11.79 -47.40 5.08
N LEU A 13 12.06 -46.79 3.93
CA LEU A 13 12.59 -45.43 3.86
C LEU A 13 11.44 -44.46 4.20
N ALA A 14 11.42 -43.97 5.44
CA ALA A 14 10.58 -42.84 5.81
C ALA A 14 11.25 -41.54 5.31
N LEU A 15 10.81 -41.06 4.15
CA LEU A 15 11.10 -39.70 3.69
C LEU A 15 10.24 -38.71 4.50
N LEU A 16 10.76 -38.29 5.64
CA LEU A 16 10.29 -37.10 6.34
C LEU A 16 10.76 -35.87 5.56
N GLY A 17 9.90 -35.37 4.67
CA GLY A 17 10.10 -34.09 4.01
C GLY A 17 10.01 -32.96 5.03
N LEU A 18 11.16 -32.38 5.39
CA LEU A 18 11.21 -31.10 6.09
C LEU A 18 10.79 -30.02 5.10
N SER A 19 9.51 -29.66 5.10
CA SER A 19 9.04 -28.41 4.52
C SER A 19 9.62 -27.27 5.37
N ALA A 20 10.79 -26.75 4.97
CA ALA A 20 11.33 -25.53 5.55
C ALA A 20 10.35 -24.41 5.21
N CYS A 21 9.57 -23.95 6.20
CA CYS A 21 8.78 -22.74 6.07
C CYS A 21 9.75 -21.60 5.75
N LEU A 22 9.60 -21.01 4.56
CA LEU A 22 10.31 -19.78 4.25
C LEU A 22 9.95 -18.76 5.35
N PRO A 23 10.95 -18.04 5.90
CA PRO A 23 10.69 -17.06 6.95
C PRO A 23 9.68 -16.03 6.44
N GLN A 24 8.60 -15.82 7.20
CA GLN A 24 7.61 -14.82 6.84
C GLN A 24 8.25 -13.43 6.95
N PRO A 25 8.11 -12.56 5.94
CA PRO A 25 8.75 -11.24 5.96
C PRO A 25 8.23 -10.36 7.10
N VAL A 26 7.00 -10.61 7.55
CA VAL A 26 6.35 -9.87 8.63
C VAL A 26 5.99 -10.85 9.74
N GLU A 27 6.48 -10.57 10.94
CA GLU A 27 5.99 -11.18 12.17
C GLU A 27 4.87 -10.31 12.73
N TRP A 28 3.64 -10.81 12.65
CA TRP A 28 2.47 -10.08 13.14
C TRP A 28 2.31 -10.25 14.64
N ALA A 29 1.90 -9.18 15.33
CA ALA A 29 1.37 -9.30 16.67
C ALA A 29 0.12 -10.22 16.67
N GLU A 30 -0.05 -10.98 17.75
CA GLU A 30 -1.18 -11.91 17.89
C GLU A 30 -2.53 -11.19 17.85
N GLU A 31 -2.61 -10.01 18.47
CA GLU A 31 -3.87 -9.29 18.63
C GLU A 31 -4.07 -8.20 17.55
N THR A 32 -5.27 -8.18 16.97
CA THR A 32 -5.77 -7.02 16.19
C THR A 32 -6.65 -6.16 17.09
N ARG A 33 -6.21 -4.94 17.36
CA ARG A 33 -6.92 -3.97 18.19
C ARG A 33 -8.07 -3.34 17.40
N ARG A 34 -9.15 -2.97 18.09
CA ARG A 34 -10.37 -2.41 17.49
C ARG A 34 -10.77 -1.11 18.19
N ARG A 35 -11.18 -0.10 17.42
CA ARG A 35 -11.74 1.17 17.89
C ARG A 35 -13.09 1.42 17.22
N ASP A 36 -13.97 2.16 17.88
CA ASP A 36 -15.18 2.66 17.23
C ASP A 36 -14.84 3.70 16.15
N GLY A 37 -15.70 3.78 15.12
CA GLY A 37 -15.50 4.67 13.97
C GLY A 37 -14.79 4.01 12.79
N ILE A 38 -14.64 4.77 11.71
CA ILE A 38 -14.09 4.30 10.43
C ILE A 38 -12.77 5.00 10.10
N VAL A 39 -11.96 4.36 9.27
CA VAL A 39 -10.77 5.00 8.70
C VAL A 39 -11.19 5.91 7.56
N ALA A 40 -10.95 7.22 7.70
CA ALA A 40 -11.32 8.20 6.67
C ALA A 40 -10.43 8.06 5.42
N GLU A 41 -11.02 8.27 4.24
CA GLU A 41 -10.31 8.17 2.95
C GLU A 41 -9.17 9.21 2.78
N SER A 42 -9.24 10.32 3.51
CA SER A 42 -8.25 11.39 3.57
C SER A 42 -7.47 11.38 4.89
N SER A 43 -7.20 10.20 5.46
CA SER A 43 -6.36 10.05 6.66
C SER A 43 -5.00 9.44 6.33
N VAL A 44 -4.02 9.71 7.18
CA VAL A 44 -2.71 9.05 7.20
C VAL A 44 -2.54 8.38 8.55
N LEU A 45 -1.94 7.20 8.56
CA LEU A 45 -1.59 6.51 9.79
C LEU A 45 -0.18 6.95 10.22
N VAL A 46 -0.05 7.39 11.47
CA VAL A 46 1.21 7.83 12.05
C VAL A 46 1.49 7.00 13.29
N LEU A 47 2.74 6.56 13.44
CA LEU A 47 3.20 5.88 14.65
C LEU A 47 3.44 6.93 15.75
N ASP A 48 2.73 6.76 16.86
CA ASP A 48 2.74 7.67 17.99
C ASP A 48 2.89 6.86 19.29
N ALA A 49 4.01 7.02 19.98
CA ALA A 49 4.30 6.27 21.20
C ALA A 49 3.39 6.67 22.38
N ASP A 50 2.79 7.86 22.32
CA ASP A 50 1.92 8.37 23.39
C ASP A 50 0.45 7.96 23.17
N ALA A 51 0.10 7.48 21.98
CA ALA A 51 -1.22 6.93 21.70
C ALA A 51 -1.40 5.56 22.37
N ALA A 52 -2.60 5.28 22.89
CA ALA A 52 -2.91 4.06 23.66
C ALA A 52 -2.60 2.73 22.94
N ASP A 53 -2.60 2.74 21.62
CA ASP A 53 -2.24 1.59 20.79
C ASP A 53 -1.06 1.86 19.84
N GLY A 54 -0.29 2.92 20.11
CA GLY A 54 0.91 3.24 19.35
C GLY A 54 0.67 3.95 18.02
N VAL A 55 -0.58 4.34 17.69
CA VAL A 55 -0.90 5.02 16.43
C VAL A 55 -1.96 6.11 16.53
N GLN A 56 -1.86 7.09 15.62
CA GLN A 56 -2.91 8.06 15.33
C GLN A 56 -3.31 8.00 13.85
N LEU A 57 -4.61 8.18 13.59
CA LEU A 57 -5.14 8.48 12.27
C LEU A 57 -5.34 9.99 12.21
N VAL A 58 -4.47 10.67 11.47
CA VAL A 58 -4.51 12.12 11.32
C VAL A 58 -5.05 12.48 9.94
N PRO A 59 -5.72 13.64 9.77
CA PRO A 59 -6.07 14.12 8.44
C PRO A 59 -4.82 14.22 7.57
N GLN A 60 -4.94 13.79 6.33
CA GLN A 60 -3.91 14.00 5.32
C GLN A 60 -3.70 15.50 5.12
N TRP A 61 -2.45 15.89 4.98
CA TRP A 61 -2.10 17.27 4.78
C TRP A 61 -2.77 17.84 3.52
N THR A 62 -3.34 19.03 3.66
CA THR A 62 -3.95 19.80 2.56
C THR A 62 -3.12 21.06 2.35
N PRO A 63 -2.68 21.35 1.11
CA PRO A 63 -1.89 22.53 0.83
C PRO A 63 -2.72 23.82 0.91
N PRO A 64 -2.08 24.97 1.17
CA PRO A 64 -2.72 26.29 1.11
C PRO A 64 -3.35 26.59 -0.26
N ALA A 65 -2.71 26.14 -1.35
CA ALA A 65 -3.23 26.22 -2.71
C ALA A 65 -3.10 24.87 -3.40
N TRP A 66 -4.05 24.51 -4.26
CA TRP A 66 -3.95 23.32 -5.11
C TRP A 66 -3.44 23.71 -6.51
N PRO A 67 -2.68 22.84 -7.20
CA PRO A 67 -2.35 23.03 -8.61
C PRO A 67 -3.61 23.18 -9.46
N GLU A 68 -3.56 24.14 -10.39
CA GLU A 68 -4.61 24.32 -11.40
C GLU A 68 -4.28 23.46 -12.62
N GLU A 69 -5.18 22.56 -12.99
CA GLU A 69 -5.08 21.78 -14.22
C GLU A 69 -6.48 21.53 -14.77
N PRO A 70 -6.75 21.83 -16.06
CA PRO A 70 -8.01 21.49 -16.70
C PRO A 70 -8.29 19.98 -16.62
N SER A 71 -9.56 19.61 -16.48
CA SER A 71 -10.00 18.20 -16.42
C SER A 71 -9.41 17.39 -15.25
N ALA A 72 -8.83 18.06 -14.24
CA ALA A 72 -8.43 17.41 -13.01
C ALA A 72 -9.64 16.86 -12.23
N CYS A 73 -9.54 15.62 -11.79
CA CYS A 73 -10.50 14.99 -10.90
C CYS A 73 -10.27 15.50 -9.47
N THR A 74 -10.90 16.61 -9.10
CA THR A 74 -10.69 17.27 -7.80
C THR A 74 -10.87 16.35 -6.59
N ALA A 75 -11.81 15.40 -6.64
CA ALA A 75 -12.04 14.42 -5.55
C ALA A 75 -10.85 13.47 -5.32
N THR A 76 -10.00 13.28 -6.34
CA THR A 76 -8.84 12.38 -6.31
C THR A 76 -7.57 13.08 -5.84
N ARG A 77 -7.63 14.39 -5.59
CA ARG A 77 -6.48 15.17 -5.13
C ARG A 77 -6.01 14.67 -3.77
N ARG A 78 -4.70 14.45 -3.68
CA ARG A 78 -3.96 14.11 -2.47
C ARG A 78 -2.66 14.88 -2.43
N ALA A 79 -2.15 15.13 -1.24
CA ALA A 79 -0.90 15.83 -1.07
C ALA A 79 -0.12 15.29 0.13
N THR A 80 1.19 15.46 0.09
CA THR A 80 2.09 15.13 1.18
C THR A 80 3.17 16.19 1.31
N ARG A 81 3.63 16.42 2.54
CA ARG A 81 4.86 17.14 2.80
C ARG A 81 6.05 16.19 2.61
N ALA A 82 7.16 16.72 2.13
CA ALA A 82 8.45 16.06 2.05
C ALA A 82 9.47 16.80 2.94
N LEU A 83 10.76 16.73 2.63
CA LEU A 83 11.81 17.36 3.42
C LEU A 83 11.77 18.90 3.30
N GLY A 84 11.95 19.59 4.42
CA GLY A 84 11.93 21.06 4.46
C GLY A 84 10.55 21.62 4.10
N GLU A 85 10.52 22.56 3.16
CA GLU A 85 9.29 23.16 2.64
C GLU A 85 8.77 22.46 1.38
N GLU A 86 9.40 21.35 0.95
CA GLU A 86 8.92 20.62 -0.21
C GLU A 86 7.57 19.96 0.05
N ALA A 87 6.71 20.02 -0.97
CA ALA A 87 5.42 19.38 -0.96
C ALA A 87 5.07 18.84 -2.34
N TYR A 88 4.26 17.78 -2.35
CA TYR A 88 3.81 17.13 -3.58
C TYR A 88 2.30 16.98 -3.56
N ALA A 89 1.67 17.23 -4.69
CA ALA A 89 0.25 17.00 -4.91
C ALA A 89 0.08 16.02 -6.07
N SER A 90 -0.84 15.06 -5.94
CA SER A 90 -1.19 14.10 -6.97
C SER A 90 -2.68 14.05 -7.23
N TRP A 91 -3.08 13.82 -8.47
CA TRP A 91 -4.49 13.66 -8.87
C TRP A 91 -4.58 12.89 -10.19
N PHE A 92 -5.79 12.45 -10.54
CA PHE A 92 -6.08 12.00 -11.89
C PHE A 92 -6.57 13.16 -12.78
N THR A 93 -6.16 13.16 -14.05
CA THR A 93 -6.72 14.05 -15.09
C THR A 93 -7.35 13.23 -16.19
N VAL A 94 -8.61 13.53 -16.51
CA VAL A 94 -9.38 12.79 -17.52
C VAL A 94 -8.99 13.21 -18.93
N ARG A 95 -8.76 12.22 -19.80
CA ARG A 95 -8.56 12.40 -21.24
C ARG A 95 -9.89 12.32 -21.99
N ALA A 96 -9.88 12.73 -23.26
CA ALA A 96 -11.07 12.74 -24.11
C ALA A 96 -11.75 11.35 -24.28
N ASP A 97 -10.99 10.27 -24.13
CA ASP A 97 -11.50 8.88 -24.20
C ASP A 97 -11.97 8.31 -22.85
N SER A 98 -12.01 9.14 -21.80
CA SER A 98 -12.35 8.80 -20.41
C SER A 98 -11.31 7.96 -19.66
N SER A 99 -10.13 7.73 -20.25
CA SER A 99 -8.96 7.26 -19.51
C SER A 99 -8.33 8.39 -18.70
N VAL A 100 -7.42 8.07 -17.78
CA VAL A 100 -6.76 9.07 -16.92
C VAL A 100 -5.24 9.09 -17.03
N LEU A 101 -4.67 10.27 -16.82
CA LEU A 101 -3.27 10.45 -16.43
C LEU A 101 -3.18 10.51 -14.91
N LEU A 102 -2.19 9.86 -14.31
CA LEU A 102 -1.76 10.19 -12.95
C LEU A 102 -0.79 11.37 -13.02
N ARG A 103 -1.16 12.47 -12.39
CA ARG A 103 -0.47 13.75 -12.44
C ARG A 103 0.14 14.07 -11.09
N VAL A 104 1.32 14.67 -11.09
CA VAL A 104 2.00 15.13 -9.88
C VAL A 104 2.60 16.51 -10.10
N ALA A 105 2.44 17.41 -9.13
CA ALA A 105 3.16 18.67 -9.09
C ALA A 105 3.95 18.78 -7.79
N ARG A 106 5.08 19.48 -7.86
CA ARG A 106 5.94 19.80 -6.72
C ARG A 106 5.80 21.27 -6.34
N SER A 107 5.88 21.55 -5.06
CA SER A 107 6.04 22.86 -4.45
C SER A 107 7.34 22.89 -3.65
N ASP A 108 8.04 24.02 -3.68
CA ASP A 108 9.25 24.28 -2.89
C ASP A 108 8.99 25.29 -1.74
N ASP A 109 7.73 25.68 -1.52
CA ASP A 109 7.31 26.75 -0.59
C ASP A 109 6.10 26.34 0.27
N GLY A 110 6.03 25.07 0.68
CA GLY A 110 4.99 24.57 1.58
C GLY A 110 3.60 24.47 0.95
N GLY A 111 3.51 24.37 -0.38
CA GLY A 111 2.26 24.25 -1.12
C GLY A 111 1.59 25.58 -1.46
N HIS A 112 2.33 26.70 -1.41
CA HIS A 112 1.81 28.01 -1.78
C HIS A 112 1.86 28.22 -3.31
N THR A 113 2.93 27.79 -3.96
CA THR A 113 3.09 27.78 -5.42
C THR A 113 3.51 26.39 -5.90
N TRP A 114 3.19 26.09 -7.17
CA TRP A 114 3.39 24.78 -7.75
C TRP A 114 4.13 24.88 -9.08
N GLN A 115 5.08 23.97 -9.28
CA GLN A 115 5.70 23.74 -10.57
C GLN A 115 4.69 23.10 -11.54
N PRO A 116 4.93 23.22 -12.86
CA PRO A 116 4.11 22.52 -13.84
C PRO A 116 4.01 21.03 -13.52
N ALA A 117 2.78 20.51 -13.58
CA ALA A 117 2.53 19.11 -13.27
C ALA A 117 3.16 18.19 -14.33
N VAL A 118 3.76 17.10 -13.86
CA VAL A 118 4.30 16.02 -14.68
C VAL A 118 3.35 14.82 -14.67
N THR A 119 3.49 13.95 -15.67
CA THR A 119 2.77 12.68 -15.72
C THR A 119 3.59 11.62 -14.99
N ALA A 120 3.07 11.09 -13.89
CA ALA A 120 3.65 9.97 -13.18
C ALA A 120 3.27 8.62 -13.82
N ASP A 121 2.06 8.52 -14.37
CA ASP A 121 1.59 7.34 -15.10
C ASP A 121 0.60 7.75 -16.20
N SER A 122 0.66 7.05 -17.33
CA SER A 122 -0.23 7.21 -18.48
C SER A 122 -0.87 5.91 -18.98
N LEU A 123 -0.65 4.77 -18.31
CA LEU A 123 -1.02 3.42 -18.77
C LEU A 123 -2.52 3.15 -18.82
N ASP A 124 -3.34 3.97 -18.16
CA ASP A 124 -4.79 3.76 -18.12
C ASP A 124 -5.40 3.77 -19.52
N VAL A 125 -6.19 2.75 -19.81
CA VAL A 125 -7.04 2.60 -20.98
C VAL A 125 -8.52 2.39 -20.61
N GLY A 126 -8.84 2.45 -19.32
CA GLY A 126 -10.21 2.34 -18.83
C GLY A 126 -11.05 3.56 -19.18
N ARG A 127 -12.34 3.48 -18.87
CA ARG A 127 -13.33 4.51 -19.20
C ARG A 127 -14.09 5.04 -17.97
N ALA A 128 -13.53 4.85 -16.78
CA ALA A 128 -14.16 5.27 -15.54
C ALA A 128 -14.08 6.80 -15.32
N GLY A 129 -13.24 7.51 -16.06
CA GLY A 129 -13.01 8.95 -15.86
C GLY A 129 -12.60 9.23 -14.41
N CYS A 130 -13.29 10.17 -13.76
CA CYS A 130 -13.03 10.51 -12.36
C CYS A 130 -13.62 9.52 -11.34
N ALA A 131 -14.44 8.55 -11.74
CA ALA A 131 -15.02 7.55 -10.85
C ALA A 131 -14.04 6.41 -10.57
N ARG A 132 -12.88 6.75 -9.99
CA ARG A 132 -11.78 5.83 -9.68
C ARG A 132 -11.42 5.87 -8.19
N PRO A 133 -10.86 4.78 -7.64
CA PRO A 133 -10.25 4.83 -6.31
C PRO A 133 -9.20 5.93 -6.25
N VAL A 134 -9.19 6.69 -5.17
CA VAL A 134 -8.28 7.83 -5.04
C VAL A 134 -6.84 7.34 -4.90
N PRO A 135 -5.86 7.87 -5.66
CA PRO A 135 -4.46 7.53 -5.49
C PRO A 135 -3.99 7.92 -4.09
N TYR A 136 -3.01 7.20 -3.57
CA TYR A 136 -2.33 7.52 -2.33
C TYR A 136 -0.92 7.99 -2.64
N ILE A 137 -0.48 9.03 -1.94
CA ILE A 137 0.86 9.61 -2.06
C ILE A 137 1.49 9.73 -0.68
N ALA A 138 2.76 9.33 -0.56
CA ALA A 138 3.56 9.50 0.64
C ALA A 138 4.98 9.94 0.26
N ALA A 139 5.60 10.76 1.11
CA ALA A 139 7.01 11.08 0.99
C ALA A 139 7.79 10.39 2.11
N ASP A 140 8.94 9.83 1.76
CA ASP A 140 9.86 9.21 2.69
C ASP A 140 10.53 10.28 3.57
N SER A 141 10.38 10.13 4.88
CA SER A 141 10.93 11.09 5.85
C SER A 141 12.46 11.12 5.95
N LEU A 142 13.18 10.13 5.39
CA LEU A 142 14.63 10.01 5.44
C LEU A 142 15.31 10.59 4.20
N ASN A 143 14.80 10.29 3.00
CA ASN A 143 15.43 10.68 1.74
C ASN A 143 14.57 11.62 0.86
N GLY A 144 13.31 11.88 1.24
CA GLY A 144 12.40 12.75 0.50
C GLY A 144 11.82 12.12 -0.78
N TYR A 145 12.08 10.83 -1.04
CA TYR A 145 11.51 10.13 -2.19
C TYR A 145 10.00 10.07 -2.07
N VAL A 146 9.33 10.22 -3.21
CA VAL A 146 7.86 10.28 -3.25
C VAL A 146 7.34 9.03 -3.91
N HIS A 147 6.39 8.40 -3.24
CA HIS A 147 5.80 7.12 -3.61
C HIS A 147 4.31 7.30 -3.86
N LEU A 148 3.82 6.71 -4.94
CA LEU A 148 2.41 6.70 -5.30
C LEU A 148 1.92 5.27 -5.45
N VAL A 149 0.72 5.01 -4.96
CA VAL A 149 -0.01 3.77 -5.22
C VAL A 149 -1.44 4.08 -5.63
N TYR A 150 -1.94 3.36 -6.63
CA TYR A 150 -3.18 3.72 -7.32
C TYR A 150 -3.75 2.52 -8.08
N PHE A 151 -5.02 2.61 -8.48
CA PHE A 151 -5.69 1.58 -9.27
C PHE A 151 -6.02 2.09 -10.67
N LEU A 152 -5.66 1.34 -11.72
CA LEU A 152 -5.95 1.65 -13.13
C LEU A 152 -6.46 0.43 -13.88
N ASP A 153 -7.07 0.67 -15.03
CA ASP A 153 -7.30 -0.35 -16.05
C ASP A 153 -6.19 -0.22 -17.10
N ALA A 154 -5.09 -0.96 -16.96
CA ALA A 154 -4.00 -0.96 -17.94
C ALA A 154 -4.26 -1.98 -19.06
N ARG A 155 -3.54 -1.85 -20.19
CA ARG A 155 -3.67 -2.77 -21.33
C ARG A 155 -3.39 -4.24 -20.98
N GLU A 156 -2.46 -4.45 -20.07
CA GLU A 156 -2.04 -5.75 -19.54
C GLU A 156 -2.98 -6.32 -18.48
N GLY A 157 -3.87 -5.50 -17.92
CA GLY A 157 -4.83 -5.88 -16.90
C GLY A 157 -5.15 -4.74 -15.93
N ALA A 158 -6.36 -4.74 -15.38
CA ALA A 158 -6.71 -3.86 -14.27
C ALA A 158 -5.99 -4.29 -13.00
N GLY A 159 -5.67 -3.33 -12.13
CA GLY A 159 -4.92 -3.65 -10.92
C GLY A 159 -4.47 -2.45 -10.10
N VAL A 160 -3.82 -2.77 -8.99
CA VAL A 160 -3.07 -1.82 -8.16
C VAL A 160 -1.66 -1.71 -8.69
N PHE A 161 -1.22 -0.49 -8.94
CA PHE A 161 0.09 -0.12 -9.45
C PHE A 161 0.80 0.81 -8.48
N PHE A 162 2.11 0.87 -8.61
CA PHE A 162 2.99 1.72 -7.84
C PHE A 162 3.97 2.44 -8.75
N THR A 163 4.26 3.70 -8.47
CA THR A 163 5.41 4.41 -9.05
C THR A 163 6.06 5.29 -7.98
N HIS A 164 7.29 5.73 -8.22
CA HIS A 164 8.01 6.63 -7.35
C HIS A 164 8.94 7.56 -8.12
N THR A 165 9.44 8.58 -7.44
CA THR A 165 10.46 9.51 -7.94
C THR A 165 11.55 9.67 -6.89
N MET A 166 12.80 9.70 -7.37
CA MET A 166 13.99 10.04 -6.58
C MET A 166 14.57 11.40 -7.03
N GLU A 167 14.03 11.96 -8.11
CA GLU A 167 14.46 13.16 -8.82
C GLU A 167 13.56 14.36 -8.50
N ARG A 168 13.06 14.44 -7.26
CA ARG A 168 12.20 15.53 -6.78
C ARG A 168 11.01 15.79 -7.72
N GLY A 169 10.37 14.73 -8.21
CA GLY A 169 9.20 14.83 -9.10
C GLY A 169 9.49 15.32 -10.51
N ALA A 170 10.76 15.43 -10.94
CA ALA A 170 11.10 15.75 -12.32
C ALA A 170 10.83 14.57 -13.27
N LEU A 171 11.02 13.34 -12.78
CA LEU A 171 10.79 12.09 -13.48
C LEU A 171 10.16 11.07 -12.52
N PHE A 172 9.26 10.23 -13.03
CA PHE A 172 8.76 9.06 -12.33
C PHE A 172 9.29 7.79 -12.98
N HIS A 173 9.65 6.82 -12.15
CA HIS A 173 10.08 5.50 -12.60
C HIS A 173 8.90 4.75 -13.21
N GLU A 174 9.21 3.76 -14.06
CA GLU A 174 8.19 2.95 -14.72
C GLU A 174 7.26 2.31 -13.68
N PRO A 175 5.92 2.35 -13.88
CA PRO A 175 4.98 1.75 -12.95
C PRO A 175 5.22 0.25 -12.74
N VAL A 176 5.21 -0.17 -11.48
CA VAL A 176 5.33 -1.57 -11.06
C VAL A 176 3.94 -2.09 -10.67
N PRO A 177 3.46 -3.20 -11.26
CA PRO A 177 2.20 -3.80 -10.85
C PRO A 177 2.34 -4.44 -9.46
N ILE A 178 1.50 -4.01 -8.51
CA ILE A 178 1.41 -4.62 -7.18
C ILE A 178 0.52 -5.86 -7.24
N VAL A 179 -0.67 -5.74 -7.83
CA VAL A 179 -1.61 -6.85 -8.00
C VAL A 179 -2.58 -6.56 -9.13
N TYR A 180 -2.73 -7.49 -10.08
CA TYR A 180 -3.81 -7.44 -11.05
C TYR A 180 -5.11 -7.97 -10.44
N GLY A 181 -6.24 -7.42 -10.88
CA GLY A 181 -7.60 -7.85 -10.57
C GLY A 181 -8.60 -6.75 -10.93
N ASP A 182 -9.81 -7.16 -11.31
CA ASP A 182 -10.76 -6.26 -11.97
C ASP A 182 -11.63 -5.43 -11.01
N ARG A 183 -11.49 -5.63 -9.68
CA ARG A 183 -12.25 -4.85 -8.70
C ARG A 183 -11.48 -3.59 -8.33
N PRO A 184 -12.09 -2.39 -8.45
CA PRO A 184 -11.50 -1.15 -7.97
C PRO A 184 -11.04 -1.29 -6.51
N SER A 185 -9.79 -0.96 -6.25
CA SER A 185 -9.13 -1.19 -4.97
C SER A 185 -8.52 0.10 -4.43
N GLN A 186 -8.72 0.34 -3.12
CA GLN A 186 -7.97 1.35 -2.39
C GLN A 186 -6.63 0.77 -1.92
N ALA A 187 -5.61 1.61 -1.91
CA ALA A 187 -4.30 1.26 -1.39
C ALA A 187 -3.69 2.43 -0.62
N ALA A 188 -2.70 2.11 0.21
CA ALA A 188 -1.85 3.08 0.91
C ALA A 188 -0.40 2.61 0.88
N VAL A 189 0.53 3.55 0.90
CA VAL A 189 1.97 3.28 0.89
C VAL A 189 2.67 3.99 2.05
N ALA A 190 3.63 3.29 2.65
CA ALA A 190 4.58 3.87 3.59
C ALA A 190 6.00 3.43 3.19
N SER A 191 6.98 4.30 3.43
CA SER A 191 8.37 4.05 3.10
C SER A 191 9.31 4.51 4.21
N ARG A 192 10.48 3.88 4.26
CA ARG A 192 11.62 4.33 5.06
C ARG A 192 12.92 3.88 4.40
N GLY A 193 13.64 4.82 3.79
CA GLY A 193 14.84 4.52 3.02
C GLY A 193 14.54 3.57 1.87
N ASP A 194 15.12 2.38 1.91
CA ASP A 194 14.96 1.38 0.84
C ASP A 194 13.71 0.52 0.98
N THR A 195 13.06 0.57 2.15
CA THR A 195 11.88 -0.23 2.44
C THR A 195 10.61 0.50 2.02
N VAL A 196 9.78 -0.15 1.22
CA VAL A 196 8.46 0.35 0.84
C VAL A 196 7.42 -0.73 1.11
N ILE A 197 6.32 -0.36 1.75
CA ILE A 197 5.19 -1.24 2.05
C ILE A 197 3.94 -0.66 1.40
N VAL A 198 3.29 -1.46 0.56
CA VAL A 198 1.98 -1.15 0.00
C VAL A 198 0.94 -2.03 0.69
N ALA A 199 -0.05 -1.40 1.33
CA ALA A 199 -1.25 -2.07 1.82
C ALA A 199 -2.39 -1.82 0.83
N TYR A 200 -3.09 -2.87 0.42
CA TYR A 200 -4.11 -2.77 -0.64
C TYR A 200 -5.34 -3.63 -0.34
N GLU A 201 -6.52 -3.19 -0.77
CA GLU A 201 -7.69 -4.07 -0.87
C GLU A 201 -7.44 -5.09 -1.99
N ASP A 202 -7.51 -6.39 -1.73
CA ASP A 202 -7.25 -7.41 -2.74
C ASP A 202 -8.33 -7.37 -3.83
N PRO A 203 -8.00 -6.95 -5.07
CA PRO A 203 -8.98 -6.83 -6.13
C PRO A 203 -9.55 -8.19 -6.59
N ASN A 204 -8.89 -9.29 -6.24
CA ASN A 204 -9.35 -10.64 -6.57
C ASN A 204 -10.26 -11.24 -5.51
N SER A 205 -10.29 -10.68 -4.30
CA SER A 205 -11.03 -11.27 -3.19
C SER A 205 -12.54 -11.14 -3.38
N ARG A 206 -13.27 -12.20 -3.00
CA ARG A 206 -14.76 -12.23 -3.05
C ARG A 206 -15.39 -11.32 -2.01
N LEU A 207 -14.72 -11.16 -0.87
CA LEU A 207 -15.04 -10.19 0.17
C LEU A 207 -13.82 -9.27 0.34
N PRO A 208 -13.97 -7.96 0.54
CA PRO A 208 -12.83 -7.08 0.73
C PRO A 208 -11.89 -7.58 1.83
N ARG A 209 -10.63 -7.78 1.46
CA ARG A 209 -9.53 -8.21 2.32
C ARG A 209 -8.33 -7.35 2.02
N LEU A 210 -7.42 -7.25 2.99
CA LEU A 210 -6.18 -6.52 2.79
C LEU A 210 -5.01 -7.44 2.55
N GLY A 211 -4.18 -7.10 1.58
CA GLY A 211 -2.84 -7.65 1.37
C GLY A 211 -1.76 -6.61 1.63
N LEU A 212 -0.54 -7.09 1.86
CA LEU A 212 0.69 -6.30 1.82
C LEU A 212 1.59 -6.77 0.68
N ALA A 213 2.22 -5.81 0.00
CA ALA A 213 3.36 -6.01 -0.86
C ALA A 213 4.55 -5.22 -0.31
N LEU A 214 5.74 -5.83 -0.29
CA LEU A 214 6.92 -5.26 0.37
C LEU A 214 8.09 -5.18 -0.61
N SER A 215 8.84 -4.08 -0.57
CA SER A 215 10.05 -3.87 -1.34
C SER A 215 11.19 -3.52 -0.41
N ARG A 216 12.39 -4.02 -0.71
CA ARG A 216 13.68 -3.63 -0.09
C ARG A 216 14.58 -2.82 -1.02
N VAL A 217 14.07 -2.47 -2.20
CA VAL A 217 14.80 -1.79 -3.27
C VAL A 217 14.01 -0.57 -3.75
N GLN A 218 13.62 0.29 -2.80
CA GLN A 218 12.91 1.57 -3.04
C GLN A 218 11.58 1.49 -3.81
N GLY A 219 11.05 0.29 -4.05
CA GLY A 219 9.84 0.03 -4.82
C GLY A 219 10.08 -0.36 -6.27
N HIS A 220 11.34 -0.62 -6.67
CA HIS A 220 11.65 -1.16 -8.00
C HIS A 220 11.11 -2.58 -8.22
N ILE A 221 11.03 -3.35 -7.14
CA ILE A 221 10.51 -4.72 -7.15
C ILE A 221 9.75 -4.93 -5.85
N PHE A 222 8.53 -5.48 -5.95
CA PHE A 222 7.76 -5.91 -4.80
C PHE A 222 7.77 -7.43 -4.68
N GLU A 223 8.16 -7.89 -3.51
CA GLU A 223 8.14 -9.29 -3.12
C GLU A 223 6.98 -9.53 -2.15
N HIS A 224 6.52 -10.79 -2.13
CA HIS A 224 5.56 -11.32 -1.16
C HIS A 224 4.18 -10.64 -1.17
N ARG A 225 3.14 -11.48 -1.16
CA ARG A 225 1.75 -11.02 -0.97
C ARG A 225 1.27 -11.61 0.33
N ILE A 226 1.25 -10.80 1.37
CA ILE A 226 0.98 -11.25 2.74
C ILE A 226 -0.43 -10.81 3.14
N PRO A 227 -1.31 -11.71 3.62
CA PRO A 227 -2.57 -11.31 4.21
C PRO A 227 -2.35 -10.35 5.40
N ALA A 228 -2.98 -9.18 5.36
CA ALA A 228 -2.85 -8.16 6.40
C ALA A 228 -4.05 -8.16 7.35
N SER A 229 -5.26 -8.31 6.80
CA SER A 229 -6.50 -8.42 7.58
C SER A 229 -6.78 -9.85 8.02
N ASP A 230 -7.58 -10.01 9.07
CA ASP A 230 -8.12 -11.29 9.50
C ASP A 230 -9.13 -11.87 8.49
N GLU A 231 -9.56 -13.12 8.70
CA GLU A 231 -10.55 -13.83 7.87
C GLU A 231 -12.00 -13.55 8.27
N THR A 232 -12.24 -12.71 9.28
CA THR A 232 -13.59 -12.40 9.76
C THR A 232 -14.06 -11.04 9.22
N GLY A 233 -15.16 -11.02 8.46
CA GLY A 233 -15.76 -9.77 7.96
C GLY A 233 -15.11 -9.13 6.73
N GLU A 234 -15.47 -7.90 6.40
CA GLU A 234 -14.83 -7.10 5.34
C GLU A 234 -13.71 -6.24 5.91
N ALA A 235 -12.67 -5.98 5.11
CA ALA A 235 -11.58 -5.06 5.41
C ALA A 235 -11.35 -4.09 4.24
N ARG A 236 -11.45 -2.79 4.51
CA ARG A 236 -11.45 -1.71 3.51
C ARG A 236 -10.63 -0.51 3.98
N THR A 237 -10.36 0.43 3.07
CA THR A 237 -9.70 1.72 3.35
C THR A 237 -8.38 1.54 4.11
N PRO A 238 -7.41 0.78 3.56
CA PRO A 238 -6.17 0.47 4.25
C PRO A 238 -5.33 1.73 4.51
N ARG A 239 -4.65 1.75 5.65
CA ARG A 239 -3.55 2.69 5.96
C ARG A 239 -2.39 1.90 6.49
N VAL A 240 -1.19 2.37 6.19
CA VAL A 240 0.05 1.74 6.63
C VAL A 240 1.01 2.81 7.14
N ALA A 241 1.75 2.49 8.19
CA ALA A 241 2.80 3.31 8.75
C ALA A 241 4.04 2.45 8.99
N LEU A 242 5.23 3.03 8.84
CA LEU A 242 6.52 2.35 8.98
C LEU A 242 7.51 3.23 9.75
N ARG A 243 8.18 2.67 10.75
CA ARG A 243 9.30 3.30 11.47
C ARG A 243 10.30 2.24 11.92
N GLY A 244 11.54 2.34 11.46
CA GLY A 244 12.51 1.25 11.62
C GLY A 244 11.94 -0.02 10.99
N THR A 245 11.92 -1.11 11.75
CA THR A 245 11.31 -2.39 11.36
C THR A 245 9.85 -2.53 11.80
N GLN A 246 9.32 -1.58 12.57
CA GLN A 246 7.94 -1.61 13.03
C GLN A 246 7.01 -1.10 11.94
N LEU A 247 6.02 -1.92 11.57
CA LEU A 247 4.92 -1.51 10.71
C LEU A 247 3.58 -1.64 11.43
N VAL A 248 2.63 -0.80 11.06
CA VAL A 248 1.24 -0.93 11.50
C VAL A 248 0.33 -0.75 10.30
N VAL A 249 -0.68 -1.60 10.21
CA VAL A 249 -1.77 -1.49 9.22
C VAL A 249 -3.06 -1.18 9.97
N ALA A 250 -3.81 -0.20 9.49
CA ALA A 250 -5.13 0.13 9.99
C ALA A 250 -6.17 0.08 8.86
N TRP A 251 -7.41 -0.32 9.18
CA TRP A 251 -8.47 -0.45 8.18
C TRP A 251 -9.87 -0.31 8.76
N THR A 252 -10.84 -0.02 7.90
CA THR A 252 -12.26 -0.10 8.25
C THR A 252 -12.70 -1.54 8.15
N ALA A 253 -13.19 -2.10 9.24
CA ALA A 253 -13.63 -3.47 9.34
C ALA A 253 -15.11 -3.58 9.67
N THR A 254 -15.79 -4.49 8.97
CA THR A 254 -17.20 -4.80 9.21
C THR A 254 -17.34 -6.29 9.47
N SER A 255 -17.64 -6.67 10.71
CA SER A 255 -17.81 -8.08 11.09
C SER A 255 -18.96 -8.73 10.30
N ARG A 256 -18.85 -10.04 10.05
CA ARG A 256 -19.91 -10.80 9.37
C ARG A 256 -21.18 -10.78 10.23
N GLY A 257 -22.25 -10.15 9.73
CA GLY A 257 -23.51 -9.98 10.46
C GLY A 257 -23.54 -8.80 11.45
N GLY A 258 -22.45 -8.03 11.57
CA GLY A 258 -22.42 -6.77 12.30
C GLY A 258 -22.79 -5.60 11.39
N THR A 259 -23.46 -4.58 11.93
CA THR A 259 -23.90 -3.40 11.17
C THR A 259 -22.99 -2.19 11.36
N SER A 260 -22.18 -2.15 12.42
CA SER A 260 -21.32 -1.00 12.72
C SER A 260 -19.88 -1.25 12.30
N PRO A 261 -19.35 -0.49 11.31
CA PRO A 261 -17.95 -0.58 10.95
C PRO A 261 -17.06 -0.04 12.09
N ARG A 262 -15.88 -0.64 12.23
CA ARG A 262 -14.87 -0.31 13.26
C ARG A 262 -13.50 -0.12 12.64
N THR A 263 -12.65 0.65 13.30
CA THR A 263 -11.25 0.76 12.91
C THR A 263 -10.50 -0.42 13.52
N ALA A 264 -9.82 -1.19 12.68
CA ALA A 264 -8.94 -2.27 13.08
C ALA A 264 -7.49 -1.85 12.93
N ILE A 265 -6.62 -2.29 13.85
CA ILE A 265 -5.21 -1.92 13.87
C ILE A 265 -4.40 -3.19 14.17
N ARG A 266 -3.48 -3.52 13.28
CA ARG A 266 -2.57 -4.66 13.43
C ARG A 266 -1.12 -4.21 13.29
N ALA A 267 -0.33 -4.48 14.32
CA ALA A 267 1.10 -4.20 14.32
C ALA A 267 1.89 -5.42 13.86
N GLY A 268 3.02 -5.18 13.19
CA GLY A 268 3.96 -6.22 12.81
C GLY A 268 5.40 -5.69 12.80
N THR A 269 6.33 -6.63 12.73
CA THR A 269 7.77 -6.37 12.67
C THR A 269 8.34 -7.01 11.42
N LEU A 270 9.16 -6.26 10.67
CA LEU A 270 9.94 -6.78 9.56
C LEU A 270 11.08 -7.65 10.09
N THR A 271 11.25 -8.86 9.54
CA THR A 271 12.11 -9.92 10.10
C THR A 271 13.43 -10.12 9.36
N TRP A 272 13.87 -9.15 8.57
CA TRP A 272 15.00 -9.29 7.65
C TRP A 272 16.04 -8.20 7.78
#